data_AF-A0A329UKZ3-F1
#
_entry.id   AF-A0A329UKZ3-F1
#
_cell.length_a   1.000
_cell.length_b   1.000
_cell.length_c   1.000
_cell.angle_alpha   90.00
_cell.angle_beta   90.00
_cell.angle_gamma   90.00
#
_symmetry.space_group_name_H-M   'P 1'
#
loop_
_entity.id
_entity.type
_entity.pdbx_description
1 polymer ?
#
loop_
_entity_poly.entity_id
_entity_poly.type
_entity_poly.pdbx_seq_one_letter_code
_entity_poly.pdbx_strand_id
1 'polypeptide(L)' 'MDKNKQAQYMIRRIGGTTYKVRVAFSESGKETMEDKILRMIRNEVVTNDGTCDIIGVPQMSRQSERSAS' A
#
# COMPACT_ATOMS: atom_id res chain seq x y z
N MET A 1 33.16 0.14 2.93
CA MET A 1 31.78 0.51 3.30
C MET A 1 31.32 1.57 2.33
N ASP A 2 30.56 1.15 1.32
CA ASP A 2 30.34 1.88 0.08
C ASP A 2 29.36 3.05 0.29
N LYS A 3 29.91 4.27 0.22
CA LYS A 3 29.26 5.53 0.58
C LYS A 3 28.35 6.12 -0.51
N ASN A 4 27.90 5.35 -1.50
CA ASN A 4 27.12 5.95 -2.59
C ASN A 4 26.18 5.00 -3.34
N LYS A 5 25.36 4.25 -2.61
CA LYS A 5 24.24 3.55 -3.25
C LYS A 5 23.10 4.56 -3.43
N GLN A 6 23.16 5.35 -4.49
CA GLN A 6 22.07 6.23 -4.92
C GLN A 6 20.79 5.38 -4.92
N ALA A 7 19.89 5.65 -3.97
CA ALA A 7 18.64 4.92 -3.88
C ALA A 7 17.80 5.29 -5.11
N GLN A 8 17.65 4.35 -6.04
CA GLN A 8 16.83 4.56 -7.23
C GLN A 8 15.37 4.57 -6.79
N TYR A 9 14.59 5.56 -7.22
CA TYR A 9 13.14 5.54 -7.02
C TYR A 9 12.44 5.06 -8.29
N MET A 10 11.47 4.17 -8.15
CA MET A 10 10.54 3.79 -9.20
C MET A 10 9.18 4.41 -8.92
N ILE A 11 8.60 5.09 -9.90
CA ILE A 11 7.25 5.64 -9.79
C ILE A 11 6.34 4.83 -10.72
N ARG A 12 5.25 4.28 -10.17
CA ARG A 12 4.30 3.47 -10.93
C ARG A 12 2.87 3.74 -10.50
N ARG A 13 1.97 3.90 -11.46
CA ARG A 13 0.53 4.00 -11.21
C ARG A 13 -0.10 2.61 -11.34
N ILE A 14 -0.88 2.22 -10.34
CA ILE A 14 -1.69 1.00 -10.32
C ILE A 14 -3.10 1.43 -9.93
N GLY A 15 -4.06 1.24 -10.82
CA GLY A 15 -5.41 1.78 -10.66
C GLY A 15 -5.42 3.31 -10.48
N GLY A 16 -6.05 3.77 -9.39
CA GLY A 16 -6.16 5.19 -9.03
C GLY A 16 -4.93 5.78 -8.33
N THR A 17 -4.04 4.94 -7.82
CA THR A 17 -2.97 5.32 -6.89
C THR A 17 -1.61 5.35 -7.59
N THR A 18 -0.84 6.40 -7.33
CA THR A 18 0.55 6.53 -7.81
C THR A 18 1.50 6.20 -6.68
N TYR A 19 2.29 5.13 -6.84
CA TYR A 19 3.26 4.67 -5.87
C TYR A 19 4.65 5.21 -6.21
N LYS A 20 5.37 5.69 -5.19
CA LYS A 20 6.81 6.02 -5.25
C LYS A 20 7.58 5.02 -4.40
N VAL A 21 8.23 4.07 -5.06
CA VAL A 21 8.93 2.95 -4.42
C VAL A 21 10.43 3.25 -4.38
N ARG A 22 11.05 3.09 -3.22
CA ARG A 22 12.51 3.20 -3.06
C ARG A 22 13.17 1.85 -3.31
N VAL A 23 14.08 1.77 -4.28
CA VAL A 23 14.81 0.55 -4.66
C VAL A 23 16.22 0.62 -4.08
N ALA A 24 16.54 -0.36 -3.23
CA ALA A 24 17.88 -0.55 -2.70
C ALA A 24 18.51 -1.77 -3.38
N PHE A 25 19.53 -1.52 -4.20
CA PHE A 25 20.33 -2.58 -4.81
C PHE A 25 21.39 -3.06 -3.79
N SER A 26 21.72 -4.34 -3.81
CA SER A 26 22.77 -4.95 -2.98
C SER A 26 23.54 -5.94 -3.85
N GLU A 27 24.85 -5.78 -3.98
CA GLU A 27 25.68 -6.65 -4.82
C GLU A 27 25.92 -8.01 -4.13
N SER A 28 25.99 -8.00 -2.79
CA SER A 28 26.08 -9.19 -1.93
C SER A 28 24.72 -9.69 -1.41
N GLY A 29 23.61 -9.09 -1.87
CA GLY A 29 22.29 -9.47 -1.39
C GLY A 29 21.88 -10.81 -1.97
N LYS A 30 21.58 -11.77 -1.10
CA LYS A 30 21.09 -13.09 -1.50
C LYS A 30 19.62 -13.08 -1.95
N GLU A 31 18.87 -12.05 -1.58
CA GLU A 31 17.45 -11.90 -1.85
C GLU A 31 17.23 -11.12 -3.15
N THR A 32 16.52 -11.72 -4.11
CA THR A 32 16.20 -11.11 -5.41
C THR A 32 15.05 -10.09 -5.28
N MET A 33 14.76 -9.34 -6.36
CA MET A 33 13.60 -8.44 -6.37
C MET A 33 12.26 -9.18 -6.28
N GLU A 34 12.18 -10.37 -6.88
CA GLU A 34 11.00 -11.24 -6.82
C GLU A 34 10.75 -11.72 -5.39
N ASP A 35 11.79 -12.16 -4.69
CA ASP A 35 11.72 -12.58 -3.28
C ASP A 35 11.17 -11.46 -2.39
N LYS A 36 11.63 -10.22 -2.62
CA LYS A 36 11.16 -9.05 -1.87
C LYS A 36 9.69 -8.75 -2.13
N ILE A 37 9.23 -8.83 -3.38
CA ILE A 37 7.81 -8.62 -3.74
C ILE A 37 6.94 -9.70 -3.10
N LEU A 38 7.34 -10.97 -3.21
CA LEU A 38 6.63 -12.09 -2.61
C LEU A 38 6.53 -11.94 -1.08
N ARG A 39 7.61 -11.52 -0.42
CA ARG A 39 7.61 -11.24 1.01
C ARG A 39 6.68 -10.08 1.37
N MET A 40 6.68 -8.99 0.59
CA MET A 40 5.77 -7.86 0.84
C MET A 40 4.30 -8.30 0.72
N ILE A 41 3.94 -9.07 -0.31
CA ILE A 41 2.58 -9.60 -0.48
C ILE A 41 2.20 -10.52 0.69
N ARG A 42 3.08 -11.44 1.08
CA ARG A 42 2.82 -12.33 2.22
C ARG A 42 2.66 -11.55 3.54
N ASN A 43 3.46 -10.50 3.73
CA ASN A 43 3.41 -9.69 4.94
C ASN A 43 2.24 -8.69 4.94
N GLU A 44 1.74 -8.26 3.79
CA GLU A 44 0.53 -7.42 3.67
C GLU A 44 -0.72 -8.17 4.16
N VAL A 45 -0.80 -9.49 3.91
CA VAL A 45 -1.85 -10.35 4.46
C VAL A 45 -1.66 -10.58 5.98
N VAL A 46 -0.48 -10.26 6.52
CA VAL A 46 -0.12 -10.36 7.95
C VAL A 46 -0.20 -8.99 8.62
N THR A 47 -1.25 -8.21 8.34
CA THR A 47 -1.71 -7.17 9.27
C THR A 47 -2.70 -7.80 10.26
N ASN A 48 -2.14 -8.59 11.18
CA ASN A 48 -2.74 -8.91 12.47
C ASN A 48 -2.53 -7.71 13.43
N ASP A 49 -3.22 -6.61 13.18
CA ASP A 49 -3.31 -5.48 14.12
C ASP A 49 -4.70 -4.85 14.03
N GLY A 50 -5.49 -5.13 15.07
CA GLY A 50 -6.75 -4.47 15.37
C GLY A 50 -7.93 -5.06 14.62
N THR A 51 -8.86 -5.67 15.36
CA THR A 51 -10.24 -5.82 14.92
C THR A 51 -10.76 -4.41 14.60
N CYS A 52 -10.66 -3.97 13.36
CA CYS A 52 -11.48 -2.87 12.90
C CYS A 52 -12.91 -3.36 13.07
N ASP A 53 -13.58 -2.87 14.12
CA ASP A 53 -14.97 -3.21 14.40
C ASP A 53 -15.81 -3.10 13.12
N ILE A 54 -16.83 -3.96 13.03
CA ILE A 54 -17.86 -3.82 12.00
C ILE A 54 -18.37 -2.39 12.12
N ILE A 55 -18.17 -1.57 11.08
CA ILE A 55 -18.80 -0.25 11.02
C ILE A 55 -20.29 -0.52 11.13
N GLY A 56 -20.86 -0.22 12.30
CA GLY A 56 -22.28 -0.39 12.54
C GLY A 56 -23.06 0.30 11.44
N VAL A 57 -24.23 -0.25 11.10
CA VAL A 57 -25.11 0.23 10.02
C VAL A 57 -25.04 1.75 9.88
N PRO A 58 -24.75 2.29 8.68
CA PRO A 58 -24.67 3.73 8.49
C PRO A 58 -25.97 4.34 9.02
N GLN A 59 -25.88 5.16 10.07
CA GLN A 59 -27.03 5.94 10.52
C GLN A 59 -27.28 6.98 9.45
N MET A 60 -28.14 6.64 8.49
CA MET A 60 -28.62 7.55 7.46
C MET A 60 -29.48 8.62 8.13
N SER A 61 -28.85 9.68 8.62
CA SER A 61 -29.58 10.87 8.97
C SER A 61 -30.01 11.59 7.68
N ARG A 62 -31.32 11.52 7.42
CA ARG A 62 -32.17 12.44 6.64
C ARG A 62 -32.53 12.03 5.21
N GLN A 63 -33.83 11.89 5.00
CA GLN A 63 -34.46 11.88 3.69
C GLN A 63 -34.24 13.23 3.00
N SER A 64 -33.90 13.20 1.71
CA SER A 64 -33.83 14.39 0.86
C SER A 64 -35.24 14.84 0.53
N GLU A 65 -35.73 15.89 1.21
CA GLU A 65 -36.87 16.67 0.72
C GLU A 65 -36.37 17.62 -0.38
N ARG A 66 -36.24 17.10 -1.60
CA ARG A 66 -36.26 17.98 -2.77
C ARG A 66 -37.35 17.51 -3.71
N SER A 67 -38.55 18.03 -3.45
CA SER A 67 -39.67 18.05 -4.35
C SER A 67 -39.25 18.63 -5.70
N ALA A 68 -39.67 17.97 -6.77
CA ALA A 68 -39.65 18.53 -8.11
C ALA A 68 -40.62 19.72 -8.20
N SER A 69 -40.18 20.79 -8.85
CA SER A 69 -41.01 21.72 -9.63
C SER A 69 -40.13 22.32 -10.71
#